data_AF-A0A5C6LL25-F1
#
_entry.id   AF-A0A5C6LL25-F1
#
_cell.length_a   1.000
_cell.length_b   1.000
_cell.length_c   1.000
_cell.angle_alpha   90.00
_cell.angle_beta   90.00
_cell.angle_gamma   90.00
#
_symmetry.space_group_name_H-M   'P 1'
#
loop_
_entity.id
_entity.type
_entity.pdbx_description
1 polymer ?
#
loop_
_entity_poly.entity_id
_entity_poly.type
_entity_poly.pdbx_seq_one_letter_code
_entity_poly.pdbx_strand_id
1 'polypeptide(L)' 'MRDDAVYLFVVDEVALSDGDLLGKMPRNSQFGFIFTKDATREAVVRTVLHEIGHGDYTLEHTFSEGVGLENARQII' A
#
# COMPACT_ATOMS: atom_id res chain seq x y z
N MET A 1 8.50 -22.87 3.78
CA MET A 1 9.55 -21.83 3.78
C MET A 1 8.93 -20.60 3.15
N ARG A 2 9.03 -19.44 3.81
CA ARG A 2 8.69 -18.16 3.18
C ARG A 2 9.97 -17.68 2.53
N ASP A 3 9.93 -17.37 1.24
CA ASP A 3 11.09 -16.82 0.54
C ASP A 3 11.34 -15.37 1.01
N ASP A 4 12.59 -14.94 1.09
CA ASP A 4 12.95 -13.56 1.49
C ASP A 4 12.72 -12.53 0.37
N ALA A 5 11.83 -12.84 -0.57
CA ALA A 5 11.53 -12.04 -1.74
C ALA A 5 10.15 -11.38 -1.62
N VAL A 6 10.09 -10.10 -2.00
CA VAL A 6 8.84 -9.33 -2.16
C VAL A 6 8.71 -8.92 -3.63
N TYR A 7 7.53 -9.13 -4.19
CA TYR A 7 7.20 -8.84 -5.57
C TYR A 7 6.22 -7.67 -5.65
N LEU A 8 6.58 -6.65 -6.41
CA LEU A 8 5.73 -5.49 -6.66
C LEU A 8 5.43 -5.36 -8.15
N PHE A 9 4.15 -5.26 -8.46
CA PHE A 9 3.67 -5.01 -9.82
C PHE A 9 3.33 -3.53 -9.96
N VAL A 10 4.06 -2.84 -10.84
CA VAL A 10 3.84 -1.42 -11.13
C VAL A 10 2.87 -1.31 -12.31
N VAL A 11 1.75 -0.63 -12.09
CA VAL A 11 0.66 -0.50 -13.05
C VAL A 11 0.44 0.98 -13.35
N ASP A 12 0.43 1.34 -14.64
CA ASP A 12 0.12 2.70 -15.11
C ASP A 12 -1.39 2.84 -15.36
N GLU A 13 -2.17 2.68 -14.30
CA GLU A 13 -3.63 2.82 -14.32
C GLU A 13 -4.08 3.65 -13.11
N VAL A 14 -5.26 4.28 -13.22
CA VAL A 14 -5.87 5.01 -12.10
C VAL A 14 -6.40 4.01 -11.07
N ALA A 15 -6.34 4.39 -9.79
CA ALA A 15 -7.04 3.66 -8.74
C ALA A 15 -8.52 3.50 -9.11
N LEU A 16 -9.07 2.29 -8.93
CA LEU A 16 -10.50 2.05 -9.14
C LEU A 16 -11.32 2.99 -8.23
N SER A 17 -12.55 3.31 -8.67
CA SER A 17 -13.46 4.30 -8.06
C SER A 17 -13.85 4.08 -6.59
N ASP A 18 -13.30 3.05 -5.92
CA ASP A 18 -13.24 2.91 -4.45
C ASP A 18 -12.07 3.73 -3.83
N GLY A 19 -11.61 4.75 -4.53
CA GLY A 19 -11.26 6.05 -3.95
C GLY A 19 -9.78 6.29 -3.65
N ASP A 20 -9.10 5.41 -2.93
CA ASP A 20 -7.78 5.78 -2.32
C ASP A 20 -6.72 4.68 -2.39
N LEU A 21 -6.90 3.66 -3.24
CA LEU A 21 -5.91 2.58 -3.38
C LEU A 21 -4.79 3.01 -4.34
N LEU A 22 -3.79 3.73 -3.82
CA LEU A 22 -2.52 3.96 -4.53
C LEU A 22 -1.67 2.68 -4.63
N GLY A 23 -1.91 1.71 -3.73
CA GLY A 23 -1.28 0.42 -3.72
C GLY A 23 -2.16 -0.62 -3.02
N LYS A 24 -1.77 -1.89 -3.13
CA LYS A 24 -2.42 -2.98 -2.39
C LYS A 24 -1.47 -4.14 -2.18
N MET A 25 -1.18 -4.47 -0.93
CA MET A 25 -0.52 -5.69 -0.51
C MET A 25 -1.27 -6.27 0.68
N PRO A 26 -1.89 -7.46 0.54
CA PRO A 26 -2.49 -8.14 1.68
C PRO A 26 -1.46 -8.44 2.76
N ARG A 27 -1.89 -8.49 4.02
CA ARG A 27 -1.00 -8.85 5.12
C ARG A 27 -0.46 -10.26 4.95
N ASN A 28 0.82 -10.44 5.30
CA ASN A 28 1.51 -11.72 5.17
C ASN A 28 1.54 -12.24 3.71
N SER A 29 1.42 -11.32 2.74
CA SER A 29 1.61 -11.58 1.31
C SER A 29 3.03 -11.22 0.90
N GLN A 30 3.56 -11.95 -0.07
CA GLN A 30 4.82 -11.62 -0.73
C GLN A 30 4.61 -10.80 -2.02
N PHE A 31 3.38 -10.52 -2.42
CA PHE A 31 3.07 -9.78 -3.63
C PHE A 31 2.10 -8.63 -3.40
N GLY A 32 2.31 -7.54 -4.12
CA GLY A 32 1.46 -6.34 -4.07
C GLY A 32 1.52 -5.53 -5.37
N PHE A 33 0.60 -4.59 -5.48
CA PHE A 33 0.41 -3.73 -6.66
C PHE A 33 0.63 -2.27 -6.28
N ILE A 34 1.20 -1.50 -7.21
CA ILE A 34 1.41 -0.06 -7.10
C ILE A 34 0.81 0.61 -8.33
N PHE A 35 -0.12 1.52 -8.13
CA PHE A 35 -0.77 2.29 -9.18
C PHE A 35 -0.08 3.65 -9.30
N THR A 36 0.36 3.99 -10.51
CA THR A 36 1.29 5.11 -10.73
C THR A 36 0.75 6.23 -11.60
N LYS A 37 -0.46 6.07 -12.15
CA LYS A 37 -1.04 7.06 -13.04
C LYS A 37 -1.21 8.40 -12.32
N ASP A 38 -0.60 9.44 -12.89
CA ASP A 38 -0.58 10.81 -12.37
C ASP A 38 0.07 10.98 -10.98
N ALA A 39 0.75 9.95 -10.47
CA ALA A 39 1.43 9.99 -9.17
C ALA A 39 2.81 10.65 -9.27
N THR A 40 3.19 11.42 -8.26
CA THR A 40 4.57 11.91 -8.13
C THR A 40 5.51 10.77 -7.75
N ARG A 41 6.79 10.91 -8.06
CA ARG A 41 7.81 9.93 -7.64
C ARG A 41 7.80 9.73 -6.12
N GLU A 42 7.64 10.80 -5.36
CA GLU A 42 7.58 10.78 -3.91
C GLU A 42 6.36 10.00 -3.40
N ALA A 43 5.20 10.15 -4.05
CA ALA A 43 4.00 9.38 -3.73
C ALA A 43 4.23 7.88 -3.98
N VAL A 44 4.76 7.51 -5.16
CA VAL A 44 5.05 6.12 -5.50
C VAL A 44 6.02 5.48 -4.51
N VAL A 45 7.10 6.17 -4.12
CA VAL A 45 8.06 5.66 -3.14
C VAL A 45 7.41 5.42 -1.77
N ARG A 46 6.54 6.33 -1.32
CA ARG A 46 5.81 6.17 -0.06
C ARG A 46 4.85 4.98 -0.10
N THR A 47 4.09 4.84 -1.18
CA THR A 47 3.17 3.71 -1.37
C THR A 47 3.92 2.38 -1.38
N VAL A 48 5.07 2.29 -2.08
CA VAL A 48 5.90 1.08 -2.07
C VAL A 48 6.30 0.65 -0.66
N LEU A 49 6.80 1.59 0.15
CA LEU A 49 7.21 1.29 1.52
C LEU A 49 6.03 0.89 2.41
N HIS A 50 4.89 1.56 2.23
CA HIS A 50 3.64 1.27 2.95
C HIS A 50 3.15 -0.16 2.68
N GLU A 51 3.06 -0.54 1.42
CA GLU A 51 2.58 -1.87 1.03
C GLU A 51 3.53 -2.99 1.49
N ILE A 52 4.85 -2.81 1.38
CA ILE A 52 5.83 -3.75 1.95
C ILE A 52 5.63 -3.89 3.47
N GLY A 53 5.32 -2.80 4.16
CA GLY A 53 4.95 -2.81 5.57
C GLY A 53 3.77 -3.75 5.87
N HIS A 54 2.75 -3.77 5.02
CA HIS A 54 1.64 -4.71 5.15
C HIS A 54 2.02 -6.16 4.90
N GLY A 55 2.71 -6.45 3.79
CA GLY A 55 3.04 -7.83 3.45
C GLY A 55 4.11 -8.42 4.36
N ASP A 56 5.31 -7.84 4.30
CA ASP A 56 6.50 -8.46 4.87
C ASP A 56 6.53 -8.34 6.40
N TYR A 57 6.22 -7.14 6.88
CA TYR A 57 6.25 -6.78 8.30
C TYR A 57 4.89 -6.93 8.99
N THR A 58 3.82 -7.24 8.24
CA THR A 58 2.46 -7.44 8.78
C THR A 58 1.92 -6.24 9.57
N LEU A 59 2.42 -5.03 9.28
CA LEU A 59 1.98 -3.81 9.94
C LEU A 59 0.52 -3.50 9.59
N GLU A 60 -0.23 -2.99 10.56
CA GLU A 60 -1.55 -2.43 10.30
C GLU A 60 -1.45 -0.95 9.94
N HIS A 61 -2.48 -0.41 9.27
CA HIS A 61 -2.62 1.03 9.18
C HIS A 61 -2.59 1.63 10.58
N THR A 62 -1.82 2.68 10.80
CA THR A 62 -1.74 3.40 12.09
C THR A 62 -3.09 3.99 12.54
N PHE A 63 -4.10 3.99 11.67
CA PHE A 63 -5.40 4.63 11.88
C PHE A 63 -6.58 3.69 11.55
N SER A 64 -6.41 2.37 11.66
CA SER A 64 -7.56 1.45 11.66
C SER A 64 -8.45 1.70 12.89
N GLU A 65 -9.74 1.38 12.80
CA GLU A 65 -10.76 1.62 13.85
C GLU A 65 -10.36 1.17 15.27
N GLY A 66 -9.38 0.28 15.42
CA GLY A 66 -8.80 -0.11 16.71
C GLY A 66 -7.91 0.94 17.40
N VAL A 67 -7.50 2.03 16.73
CA VAL A 67 -6.58 3.06 17.26
C VAL A 67 -7.25 4.43 17.44
N GLY A 68 -8.55 4.58 17.13
CA GLY A 68 -9.33 5.78 17.50
C GLY A 68 -8.86 7.08 16.87
N LEU A 69 -8.53 7.05 15.57
CA LEU A 69 -8.06 8.23 14.82
C LEU A 69 -8.85 8.34 13.52
N GLU A 70 -9.96 9.06 13.61
CA GLU A 70 -11.08 9.05 12.66
C GLU A 70 -10.82 9.68 11.28
N ASN A 71 -9.67 10.34 11.05
CA ASN A 71 -9.54 11.30 9.93
C ASN A 71 -8.23 11.22 9.11
N ALA A 72 -7.54 10.08 9.11
CA ALA A 72 -6.28 9.93 8.36
C ALA A 72 -6.41 9.13 7.06
N ARG A 73 -7.63 8.90 6.56
CA ARG A 73 -7.87 8.21 5.27
C ARG A 73 -7.34 8.98 4.04
N GLN A 74 -6.86 10.21 4.20
CA GLN A 74 -6.58 11.12 3.09
C GLN A 74 -5.12 11.61 3.02
N ILE A 75 -4.17 10.88 3.60
CA ILE A 75 -2.75 11.21 3.46
C ILE A 75 -1.92 9.94 3.22
N ILE A 76 -2.17 9.25 2.11
CA ILE A 76 -1.11 8.67 1.27
C ILE A 76 -1.58 8.78 -0.17
#